data_AF-A0A135YVR1-F1
#
_entry.id   AF-A0A135YVR1-F1
#
_cell.length_a   1.000
_cell.length_b   1.000
_cell.length_c   1.000
_cell.angle_alpha   90.00
_cell.angle_beta   90.00
_cell.angle_gamma   90.00
#
_symmetry.space_group_name_H-M   'P 1'
#
loop_
_entity.id
_entity.type
_entity.pdbx_description
1 polymer ?
#
loop_
_entity_poly.entity_id
_entity_poly.type
_entity_poly.pdbx_seq_one_letter_code
_entity_poly.pdbx_strand_id
1 'polypeptide(L)' 'MAESKSIVIADNIEIQIMIYSVRGKQVMLDSVFAELYHVETRVFNQAVKRNINST' A
#
# COMPACT_ATOMS: atom_id res chain seq x y z
N MET A 1 16.62 22.13 9.28
CA MET A 1 15.14 22.13 9.36
C MET A 1 14.65 20.89 8.64
N ALA A 2 14.07 19.91 9.35
CA ALA A 2 13.64 18.66 8.76
C ALA A 2 12.28 18.87 8.08
N GLU A 3 12.26 18.69 6.76
CA GLU A 3 11.06 18.76 5.94
C GLU A 3 10.07 17.69 6.42
N SER A 4 8.95 18.14 7.00
CA SER A 4 7.85 17.26 7.39
C SER A 4 7.16 16.82 6.11
N LYS A 5 7.56 15.65 5.60
CA LYS A 5 6.97 15.02 4.41
C LYS A 5 5.46 14.92 4.61
N SER A 6 4.73 15.86 4.00
CA SER A 6 3.29 15.88 3.99
C SER A 6 2.81 14.61 3.29
N ILE A 7 2.12 13.74 4.04
CA ILE A 7 1.37 12.62 3.48
C ILE A 7 0.27 13.25 2.63
N VAL A 8 0.40 13.11 1.31
CA VAL A 8 -0.65 13.42 0.35
C VAL A 8 -1.81 12.50 0.69
N ILE A 9 -2.86 13.06 1.30
CA ILE A 9 -4.10 12.34 1.57
C ILE A 9 -4.75 12.15 0.20
N ALA A 10 -4.55 10.97 -0.39
CA ALA A 10 -5.24 10.58 -1.61
C ALA A 10 -6.73 10.54 -1.29
N ASP A 11 -7.46 11.54 -1.77
CA ASP A 11 -8.92 11.71 -1.79
C ASP A 11 -9.69 10.74 -0.90
N ASN A 12 -9.71 11.02 0.41
CA ASN A 12 -10.62 10.40 1.37
C ASN A 12 -10.66 8.86 1.38
N ILE A 13 -9.62 8.18 0.86
CA ILE A 13 -9.49 6.74 1.00
C ILE A 13 -9.08 6.50 2.45
N GLU A 14 -10.05 6.18 3.30
CA GLU A 14 -9.77 5.77 4.67
C GLU A 14 -8.99 4.46 4.62
N ILE A 15 -7.65 4.56 4.60
CA ILE A 15 -6.71 3.44 4.62
C ILE A 15 -7.08 2.42 5.71
N GLN A 16 -7.69 2.89 6.79
CA GLN A 16 -8.20 2.08 7.89
C GLN A 16 -9.30 1.09 7.46
N ILE A 17 -10.18 1.46 6.54
CA ILE A 17 -11.24 0.57 6.01
C ILE A 17 -10.64 -0.61 5.22
N MET A 18 -9.43 -0.43 4.69
CA MET A 18 -8.78 -1.39 3.79
C MET A 18 -7.89 -2.39 4.56
N ILE A 19 -7.73 -2.21 5.87
CA ILE A 19 -6.92 -3.08 6.75
C ILE A 19 -7.83 -4.11 7.42
N TYR A 20 -7.62 -5.38 7.06
CA TYR A 20 -8.31 -6.53 7.63
C TYR A 20 -7.51 -7.15 8.78
N SER A 21 -8.19 -7.69 9.78
CA SER A 21 -7.56 -8.46 10.85
C SER A 21 -7.76 -9.96 10.62
N VAL A 22 -6.67 -10.67 10.31
CA VAL A 22 -6.68 -12.12 10.09
C VAL A 22 -5.75 -12.78 11.10
N ARG A 23 -6.30 -13.62 11.98
CA ARG A 23 -5.54 -14.35 13.03
C ARG A 23 -4.68 -13.41 13.90
N GLY A 24 -5.20 -12.24 14.24
CA GLY A 24 -4.48 -11.23 15.04
C GLY A 24 -3.41 -10.45 14.28
N LYS A 25 -3.35 -10.56 12.94
CA LYS A 25 -2.45 -9.78 12.09
C LYS A 25 -3.23 -8.85 11.19
N GLN A 26 -2.74 -7.63 11.01
CA GLN A 26 -3.27 -6.67 10.06
C GLN A 26 -2.78 -7.01 8.65
N VAL A 27 -3.70 -7.08 7.69
CA VAL A 27 -3.47 -7.46 6.29
C VAL A 27 -4.24 -6.50 5.38
N MET A 28 -3.66 -6.11 4.26
CA MET A 28 -4.34 -5.34 3.21
C MET A 28 -4.33 -6.13 1.90
N LEU A 29 -5.39 -6.02 1.10
CA LEU A 29 -5.44 -6.63 -0.22
C LEU A 29 -4.56 -5.86 -1.20
N ASP A 30 -3.82 -6.59 -2.03
CA ASP A 30 -2.90 -6.03 -3.03
C ASP A 30 -3.65 -5.26 -4.14
N SER A 31 -4.87 -5.67 -4.49
CA SER A 31 -5.74 -4.95 -5.44
C SER A 31 -6.09 -3.54 -4.95
N VAL A 32 -6.49 -3.43 -3.69
CA VAL A 32 -6.89 -2.18 -3.05
C VAL A 32 -5.68 -1.27 -2.85
N PHE A 33 -4.53 -1.85 -2.51
CA PHE A 33 -3.28 -1.08 -2.40
C PHE A 33 -2.82 -0.59 -3.78
N ALA A 34 -2.89 -1.42 -4.82
CA ALA A 34 -2.54 -1.02 -6.18
C ALA A 34 -3.40 0.16 -6.67
N GLU A 35 -4.70 0.15 -6.36
CA GLU A 35 -5.63 1.24 -6.63
C GLU A 35 -5.23 2.54 -5.92
N LEU A 36 -4.84 2.49 -4.64
CA LEU A 36 -4.34 3.64 -3.90
C LEU A 36 -3.08 4.28 -4.55
N TYR A 37 -2.21 3.45 -5.13
CA TYR A 37 -1.04 3.92 -5.88
C TYR A 37 -1.35 4.24 -7.34
N HIS A 38 -2.60 4.11 -7.79
CA HIS A 38 -3.02 4.31 -9.17
C HIS A 38 -2.21 3.46 -10.17
N VAL A 39 -1.86 2.24 -9.77
CA VAL A 39 -1.10 1.29 -10.59
C VAL A 39 -1.90 0.00 -10.78
N GLU A 40 -1.61 -0.70 -11.87
CA GLU A 40 -2.13 -2.06 -12.04
C GLU A 40 -1.56 -3.00 -10.97
N THR A 41 -2.42 -3.88 -10.43
CA THR A 41 -2.03 -4.91 -9.46
C THR A 41 -0.87 -5.79 -9.97
N ARG A 42 -0.80 -6.04 -11.28
CA ARG A 42 0.32 -6.77 -11.91
C ARG A 42 1.65 -6.04 -11.76
N VAL A 43 1.68 -4.73 -12.02
CA VAL A 43 2.88 -3.89 -11.91
C VAL A 43 3.30 -3.76 -10.45
N PHE A 44 2.33 -3.58 -9.56
CA PHE A 44 2.56 -3.58 -8.12
C PHE A 44 3.22 -4.88 -7.64
N ASN A 45 2.63 -6.03 -7.98
CA ASN A 45 3.17 -7.34 -7.60
C ASN A 45 4.54 -7.62 -8.23
N GLN A 46 4.82 -7.08 -9.42
CA GLN A 46 6.14 -7.15 -10.03
C GLN A 46 7.18 -6.35 -9.24
N ALA A 47 6.84 -5.14 -8.78
CA ALA A 47 7.73 -4.31 -7.96
C ALA A 47 8.02 -4.96 -6.61
N VAL A 48 6.99 -5.52 -5.95
CA VAL A 48 7.13 -6.24 -4.67
C VAL A 48 8.09 -7.42 -4.80
N LYS A 49 7.93 -8.27 -5.83
CA LYS A 49 8.84 -9.40 -6.09
C LYS A 49 10.29 -8.96 -6.30
N ARG A 50 10.51 -7.87 -7.05
CA ARG A 50 11.86 -7.32 -7.26
C ARG A 50 12.50 -6.90 -5.95
N ASN A 51 11.74 -6.21 -5.11
CA ASN A 51 12.24 -5.64 -3.86
C ASN A 51 12.52 -6.70 -2.79
N ILE A 52 11.66 -7.74 -2.69
CA ILE A 52 11.87 -8.86 -1.76
C ILE A 52 13.14 -9.65 -2.12
N ASN A 53 13.42 -9.83 -3.41
CA ASN A 53 14.60 -10.56 -3.88
C ASN A 53 15.90 -9.73 -3.83
N SER A 54 15.79 -8.43 -3.58
CA SER A 54 16.94 -7.52 -3.51
C SER A 54 17.44 -7.28 -2.08
N THR A 55 16.86 -7.97 -1.09
CA THR A 55 17.23 -7.90 0.34
C THR A 55 17.85 -9.21 0.79
#